data_AF-A0A3C0NHH8-F1
#
_entry.id   AF-A0A3C0NHH8-F1
#
_cell.length_a   1.000
_cell.length_b   1.000
_cell.length_c   1.000
_cell.angle_alpha   90.00
_cell.angle_beta   90.00
_cell.angle_gamma   90.00
#
_symmetry.space_group_name_H-M   'P 1'
#
loop_
_entity.id
_entity.type
_entity.pdbx_description
1 polymer ?
#
loop_
_entity_poly.entity_id
_entity_poly.type
_entity_poly.pdbx_seq_one_letter_code
_entity_poly.pdbx_strand_id
1 'polypeptide(L)'
;MFNGSETTATVLIILAAIGILGWGFNRARSYGKLGILAWLQSVVLTAPWLLFFGLFAVGIYLNVVSILFLLVASAGLYIFLGKRLREAGQDAVLQERAKKLLNETQEASGEPKLDEQHSSTTEKVKPPSNETNLANTEVVPIPEEDLKIIQGIFGIDTFFATETIPYQEGVIFKGNIRGTEPEEVFSRLSASLEERLSDRYRLFLVESPEGRPVVIVLPSSNDPKPATVPQKILAVALMVATIATTLEAAGLLLHFDFFNNLGRFQEVLPLSAGIWAVFAAHEIGHWWQAQRHQVRLSLPFFIPSWQIGSFGAITRFESLVPNRTALFDISIAGPAAGGIVSLLMLITGLILSHDGSAFQIPAQFFQGSILVGTVARIFLGASLQATLVDVHPLTIVGWLGLVVTALNLMPAGQLDGGRVVQAIYGRKTARRATIATLVVLGIVALANPANPIVLYWAIVILFLQRSLERPSLNEITEPDDTRAILGLVALFLMVATLIPWTPALALRLGIGG
;
A
#
# COMPACT_ATOMS: atom_id res chain seq x y z
N MET A 1 34.45 6.98 -14.06
CA MET A 1 34.92 7.52 -15.35
C MET A 1 34.50 6.53 -16.42
N PHE A 2 33.52 6.88 -17.25
CA PHE A 2 33.07 6.02 -18.35
C PHE A 2 33.99 6.17 -19.57
N ASN A 3 34.18 5.07 -20.32
CA ASN A 3 34.93 5.08 -21.56
C ASN A 3 34.17 5.86 -22.64
N GLY A 4 34.86 6.66 -23.45
CA GLY A 4 34.26 7.46 -24.54
C GLY A 4 33.42 6.64 -25.53
N SER A 5 33.65 5.32 -25.61
CA SER A 5 32.87 4.39 -26.43
C SER A 5 31.42 4.21 -25.97
N GLU A 6 31.14 4.18 -24.66
CA GLU A 6 29.79 3.94 -24.12
C GLU A 6 28.89 5.18 -24.29
N THR A 7 29.48 6.37 -24.12
CA THR A 7 28.79 7.65 -24.35
C THR A 7 28.44 7.81 -25.84
N THR A 8 29.36 7.43 -26.73
CA THR A 8 29.15 7.49 -28.19
C THR A 8 28.03 6.55 -28.64
N ALA A 9 27.99 5.32 -28.10
CA ALA A 9 26.91 4.36 -28.39
C ALA A 9 25.55 4.87 -27.93
N THR A 10 25.48 5.45 -26.72
CA THR A 10 24.24 6.00 -26.15
C THR A 10 23.70 7.15 -27.02
N VAL A 11 24.57 8.06 -27.45
CA VAL A 11 24.20 9.17 -28.34
C VAL A 11 23.69 8.67 -29.70
N LEU A 12 24.33 7.67 -30.30
CA LEU A 12 23.90 7.08 -31.57
C LEU A 12 22.52 6.42 -31.46
N ILE A 13 22.25 5.70 -30.37
CA ILE A 13 20.94 5.09 -30.12
C ILE A 13 19.84 6.16 -29.99
N ILE A 14 20.11 7.26 -29.30
CA ILE A 14 19.16 8.37 -29.16
C ILE A 14 18.89 9.03 -30.52
N LEU A 15 19.93 9.29 -31.32
CA LEU A 15 19.78 9.86 -32.66
C LEU A 15 18.98 8.94 -33.59
N ALA A 16 19.24 7.63 -33.54
CA ALA A 16 18.46 6.64 -34.29
C ALA A 16 16.98 6.64 -33.85
N ALA A 17 16.72 6.67 -32.55
CA ALA A 17 15.37 6.71 -32.01
C ALA A 17 14.62 8.00 -32.38
N ILE A 18 15.27 9.17 -32.35
CA ILE A 18 14.70 10.43 -32.85
C ILE A 18 14.39 10.33 -34.35
N GLY A 19 15.29 9.72 -35.13
CA GLY A 19 15.08 9.46 -36.56
C GLY A 19 13.87 8.57 -36.83
N ILE A 20 13.70 7.48 -36.06
CA ILE A 20 12.55 6.58 -36.13
C ILE A 20 11.25 7.31 -35.78
N LEU A 21 11.26 8.15 -34.74
CA LEU A 21 10.09 8.95 -34.36
C LEU A 21 9.74 9.97 -35.44
N GLY A 22 10.72 10.64 -36.04
CA GLY A 22 10.52 11.58 -37.15
C GLY A 22 9.97 10.91 -38.41
N TRP A 23 10.49 9.74 -38.78
CA TRP A 23 9.96 8.93 -39.87
C TRP A 23 8.52 8.46 -39.57
N GLY A 24 8.27 8.01 -38.34
CA GLY A 24 6.94 7.64 -37.86
C GLY A 24 5.94 8.79 -37.94
N PHE A 25 6.36 10.03 -37.68
CA PHE A 25 5.51 11.22 -37.79
C PHE A 25 5.09 11.48 -39.24
N ASN A 26 6.04 11.39 -40.17
CA ASN A 26 5.76 11.61 -41.59
C ASN A 26 4.77 10.56 -42.12
N ARG A 27 4.93 9.30 -41.72
CA ARG A 27 3.98 8.22 -42.03
C ARG A 27 2.62 8.44 -41.34
N ALA A 28 2.59 8.91 -40.10
CA ALA A 28 1.36 9.16 -39.37
C ALA A 28 0.52 10.28 -40.00
N ARG A 29 1.17 11.29 -40.60
CA ARG A 29 0.50 12.42 -41.26
C ARG A 29 -0.39 12.00 -42.43
N SER A 30 -0.04 10.94 -43.15
CA SER A 30 -0.88 10.43 -44.25
C SER A 30 -2.19 9.78 -43.78
N TYR A 31 -2.30 9.40 -42.50
CA TYR A 31 -3.51 8.81 -41.91
C TYR A 31 -4.36 9.84 -41.12
N GLY A 32 -4.08 11.14 -41.28
CA GLY A 32 -4.86 12.22 -40.67
C GLY A 32 -4.85 12.21 -39.14
N LYS A 33 -5.97 12.62 -38.53
CA LYS A 33 -6.11 12.80 -37.07
C LYS A 33 -5.86 11.51 -36.28
N LEU A 34 -6.28 10.36 -36.81
CA LEU A 34 -6.09 9.04 -36.19
C LEU A 34 -4.62 8.62 -36.18
N GLY A 35 -3.92 8.82 -37.30
CA GLY A 35 -2.49 8.55 -37.40
C GLY A 35 -1.67 9.36 -36.40
N ILE A 36 -1.95 10.66 -36.29
CA ILE A 36 -1.25 11.57 -35.38
C ILE A 36 -1.45 11.15 -33.92
N LEU A 37 -2.67 10.77 -33.52
CA LEU A 37 -2.95 10.31 -32.16
C LEU A 37 -2.21 9.00 -31.82
N ALA A 38 -2.18 8.04 -32.75
CA ALA A 38 -1.47 6.77 -32.56
C ALA A 38 0.07 6.97 -32.49
N TRP A 39 0.60 7.89 -33.28
CA TRP A 39 2.01 8.27 -33.21
C TRP A 39 2.34 8.95 -31.89
N LEU A 40 1.51 9.91 -31.45
CA LEU A 40 1.73 10.64 -30.20
C LEU A 40 1.66 9.70 -28.99
N GLN A 41 0.76 8.72 -29.01
CA GLN A 41 0.72 7.64 -28.02
C GLN A 41 2.03 6.82 -27.98
N SER A 42 2.63 6.53 -29.14
CA SER A 42 3.93 5.83 -29.23
C SER A 42 5.12 6.69 -28.77
N VAL A 43 5.09 7.99 -29.06
CA VAL A 43 6.09 8.97 -28.59
C VAL A 43 6.06 9.04 -27.07
N VAL A 44 4.86 9.13 -26.48
CA VAL A 44 4.72 9.24 -25.03
C VAL A 44 5.31 8.03 -24.32
N LEU A 45 5.21 6.83 -24.89
CA LEU A 45 5.80 5.60 -24.32
C LEU A 45 7.33 5.59 -24.37
N THR A 46 7.92 6.19 -25.40
CA THR A 46 9.39 6.19 -25.62
C THR A 46 10.09 7.43 -25.04
N ALA A 47 9.35 8.52 -24.80
CA ALA A 47 9.87 9.79 -24.31
C ALA A 47 10.62 9.72 -22.96
N PRO A 48 10.15 8.98 -21.93
CA PRO A 48 10.89 8.86 -20.66
C PRO A 48 12.29 8.28 -20.85
N TRP A 49 12.42 7.29 -21.73
CA TRP A 49 13.69 6.63 -22.02
C TRP A 49 14.63 7.55 -22.78
N LEU A 50 14.13 8.25 -23.81
CA LEU A 50 14.93 9.22 -24.56
C LEU A 50 15.45 10.35 -23.67
N LEU A 51 14.60 10.85 -22.77
CA LEU A 51 14.98 11.88 -21.83
C LEU A 51 15.99 11.37 -20.79
N PHE A 52 15.78 10.16 -20.26
CA PHE A 52 16.71 9.53 -19.33
C PHE A 52 18.09 9.30 -19.96
N PHE A 53 18.16 8.60 -21.10
CA PHE A 53 19.43 8.31 -21.77
C PHE A 53 20.09 9.59 -22.32
N GLY A 54 19.31 10.58 -22.76
CA GLY A 54 19.82 11.87 -23.20
C GLY A 54 20.49 12.66 -22.09
N LEU A 55 19.83 12.78 -20.93
CA LEU A 55 20.42 13.42 -19.76
C LEU A 55 21.65 12.65 -19.26
N PHE A 56 21.58 11.32 -19.24
CA PHE A 56 22.69 10.46 -18.87
C PHE A 56 23.92 10.66 -19.77
N ALA A 57 23.72 10.79 -21.09
CA ALA A 57 24.80 11.02 -22.06
C ALA A 57 25.50 12.39 -21.88
N VAL A 58 24.80 13.38 -21.32
CA VAL A 58 25.34 14.72 -21.01
C VAL A 58 25.89 14.79 -19.57
N GLY A 59 25.90 13.66 -18.84
CA GLY A 59 26.40 13.58 -17.47
C GLY A 59 25.41 14.09 -16.41
N ILE A 60 24.13 14.28 -16.77
CA ILE A 60 23.07 14.66 -15.84
C ILE A 60 22.34 13.39 -15.38
N TYR A 61 22.50 13.04 -14.11
CA TYR A 61 21.87 11.84 -13.53
C TYR A 61 20.52 12.20 -12.90
N LEU A 62 19.46 11.55 -13.38
CA LEU A 62 18.16 11.62 -12.72
C LEU A 62 18.14 10.69 -11.50
N ASN A 63 17.60 11.18 -10.39
CA ASN A 63 17.31 10.33 -9.25
C ASN A 63 16.15 9.37 -9.58
N VAL A 64 16.03 8.29 -8.80
CA VAL A 64 15.02 7.24 -9.00
C VAL A 64 13.59 7.80 -8.94
N VAL A 65 13.35 8.80 -8.08
CA VAL A 65 12.05 9.46 -7.96
C VAL A 65 11.65 10.14 -9.27
N SER A 66 12.56 10.89 -9.88
CA SER A 66 12.34 11.58 -11.17
C SER A 66 12.10 10.60 -12.30
N ILE A 67 12.83 9.47 -12.33
CA ILE A 67 12.64 8.41 -13.33
C ILE A 67 11.25 7.79 -13.19
N LEU A 68 10.84 7.43 -11.97
CA LEU A 68 9.52 6.86 -11.72
C LEU A 68 8.40 7.86 -12.06
N PHE A 69 8.57 9.13 -11.71
CA PHE A 69 7.61 10.17 -12.06
C PHE A 69 7.42 10.30 -13.58
N LEU A 70 8.52 10.33 -14.34
CA LEU A 70 8.49 10.36 -15.81
C LEU A 70 7.74 9.16 -16.39
N LEU A 71 7.98 7.96 -15.86
CA LEU A 71 7.31 6.74 -16.30
C LEU A 71 5.81 6.76 -15.98
N VAL A 72 5.42 7.18 -14.77
CA VAL A 72 4.01 7.28 -14.37
C VAL A 72 3.27 8.35 -15.17
N ALA A 73 3.88 9.52 -15.36
CA ALA A 73 3.31 10.60 -16.17
C ALA A 73 3.12 10.17 -17.63
N SER A 74 4.11 9.48 -18.20
CA SER A 74 4.02 8.87 -19.53
C SER A 74 2.90 7.83 -19.62
N ALA A 75 2.79 6.92 -18.66
CA ALA A 75 1.72 5.93 -18.63
C ALA A 75 0.32 6.58 -18.55
N GLY A 76 0.16 7.61 -17.72
CA GLY A 76 -1.10 8.37 -17.63
C GLY A 76 -1.46 9.05 -18.95
N LEU A 77 -0.50 9.71 -19.59
CA LEU A 77 -0.68 10.37 -20.87
C LEU A 77 -0.94 9.36 -22.01
N TYR A 78 -0.30 8.18 -21.97
CA TYR A 78 -0.54 7.07 -22.89
C TYR A 78 -1.99 6.57 -22.80
N ILE A 79 -2.50 6.37 -21.58
CA ILE A 79 -3.89 5.95 -21.35
C ILE A 79 -4.87 7.03 -21.84
N PHE A 80 -4.60 8.31 -21.58
CA PHE A 80 -5.42 9.43 -22.05
C PHE A 80 -5.50 9.48 -23.58
N LEU A 81 -4.35 9.37 -24.27
CA LEU A 81 -4.29 9.35 -25.73
C LEU A 81 -4.96 8.10 -26.31
N GLY A 82 -4.81 6.94 -25.65
CA GLY A 82 -5.49 5.71 -26.04
C GLY A 82 -7.02 5.82 -25.97
N LYS A 83 -7.57 6.50 -24.96
CA LYS A 83 -9.02 6.79 -24.90
C LYS A 83 -9.47 7.68 -26.07
N ARG A 84 -8.76 8.78 -26.32
CA ARG A 84 -9.01 9.70 -27.45
C ARG A 84 -8.92 9.00 -28.82
N LEU A 85 -7.98 8.07 -28.99
CA LEU A 85 -7.80 7.30 -30.22
C LEU A 85 -8.99 6.36 -30.46
N ARG A 86 -9.50 5.69 -29.42
CA ARG A 86 -10.66 4.78 -29.50
C ARG A 86 -11.94 5.53 -29.86
N GLU A 87 -12.16 6.70 -29.26
CA GLU A 87 -13.29 7.58 -29.59
C GLU A 87 -13.23 8.02 -31.06
N ALA A 88 -12.09 8.55 -31.51
CA ALA A 88 -11.92 8.98 -32.90
C ALA A 88 -12.02 7.83 -33.92
N GLY A 89 -11.66 6.60 -33.53
CA GLY A 89 -11.74 5.42 -34.39
C GLY A 89 -13.18 4.95 -34.61
N GLN A 90 -14.03 5.04 -33.59
CA GLN A 90 -15.45 4.73 -33.71
C GLN A 90 -16.18 5.70 -34.65
N ASP A 91 -15.87 7.00 -34.58
CA ASP A 91 -16.42 8.02 -35.47
C ASP A 91 -16.07 7.77 -36.95
N ALA A 92 -14.83 7.36 -37.24
CA ALA A 92 -14.39 7.06 -38.60
C ALA A 92 -15.10 5.83 -39.19
N VAL A 93 -15.31 4.78 -38.40
CA VAL A 93 -16.05 3.58 -38.82
C VAL A 93 -17.53 3.89 -39.10
N LEU A 94 -18.15 4.75 -38.28
CA LEU A 94 -19.53 5.21 -38.50
C LEU A 94 -19.67 6.01 -39.80
N GLN A 95 -18.71 6.90 -40.09
CA GLN A 95 -18.70 7.67 -41.34
C GLN A 95 -18.47 6.79 -42.58
N GLU A 96 -17.61 5.78 -42.49
CA GLU A 96 -17.38 4.83 -43.59
C GLU A 96 -18.62 3.97 -43.86
N ARG A 97 -19.30 3.50 -42.81
CA ARG A 97 -20.61 2.81 -42.94
C ARG A 97 -21.67 3.72 -43.56
N ALA A 98 -21.76 4.98 -43.12
CA ALA A 98 -22.69 5.96 -43.70
C ALA A 98 -22.40 6.22 -45.19
N LYS A 99 -21.13 6.33 -45.58
CA LYS A 99 -20.72 6.47 -46.99
C LYS A 99 -21.03 5.23 -47.82
N LYS A 100 -20.81 4.02 -47.29
CA LYS A 100 -21.18 2.77 -47.98
C LYS A 100 -22.68 2.68 -48.22
N LEU A 101 -23.49 3.00 -47.19
CA LEU A 101 -24.94 3.03 -47.34
C LEU A 101 -25.40 4.08 -48.36
N LEU A 102 -24.77 5.26 -48.39
CA LEU A 102 -25.05 6.30 -49.40
C LEU A 102 -24.68 5.86 -50.81
N ASN A 103 -23.54 5.18 -50.99
CA ASN A 103 -23.12 4.64 -52.29
C ASN A 103 -24.04 3.49 -52.74
N GLU A 104 -24.43 2.59 -51.85
CA GLU A 104 -25.41 1.51 -52.14
C GLU A 104 -26.78 2.09 -52.52
N THR A 105 -27.19 3.21 -51.91
CA THR A 105 -28.45 3.90 -52.24
C THR A 105 -28.37 4.63 -53.59
N GLN A 106 -27.19 5.13 -53.97
CA GLN A 106 -26.94 5.74 -55.27
C GLN A 106 -26.81 4.70 -56.40
N GLU A 107 -26.24 3.54 -56.15
CA GLU A 107 -26.22 2.41 -57.08
C GLU A 107 -27.62 1.80 -57.29
N ALA A 108 -28.50 1.90 -56.30
CA ALA A 108 -29.89 1.44 -56.40
C ALA A 108 -30.83 2.38 -57.20
N SER A 109 -30.37 3.55 -57.67
CA SER A 109 -31.23 4.58 -58.27
C SER A 109 -30.85 5.07 -59.69
N GLY A 110 -30.25 4.23 -60.54
CA GLY A 110 -30.01 4.57 -61.97
C GLY A 110 -29.99 3.37 -62.94
N GLU A 111 -30.77 3.49 -64.02
CA GLU A 111 -31.08 2.53 -65.11
C GLU A 111 -29.90 2.19 -66.10
N PRO A 112 -30.04 1.21 -67.04
CA PRO A 112 -29.06 0.17 -67.32
C PRO A 112 -28.12 0.42 -68.52
N LYS A 113 -27.01 -0.33 -68.59
CA LYS A 113 -26.27 -0.61 -69.83
C LYS A 113 -25.84 -2.08 -69.92
N LEU A 114 -26.10 -2.67 -71.09
CA LEU A 114 -25.59 -3.97 -71.55
C LEU A 114 -24.09 -3.86 -71.90
N ASP A 115 -23.28 -4.83 -71.48
CA ASP A 115 -22.66 -5.87 -72.33
C ASP A 115 -21.44 -6.57 -71.67
N GLU A 116 -21.39 -7.88 -71.93
CA GLU A 116 -20.23 -8.80 -72.06
C GLU A 116 -19.32 -9.23 -70.88
N GLN A 117 -19.37 -10.55 -70.63
CA GLN A 117 -18.27 -11.54 -70.44
C GLN A 117 -17.06 -11.22 -69.53
N HIS A 118 -16.89 -11.98 -68.44
CA HIS A 118 -16.02 -13.19 -68.38
C HIS A 118 -15.79 -13.69 -66.94
N SER A 119 -15.63 -15.02 -66.88
CA SER A 119 -15.21 -15.90 -65.78
C SER A 119 -14.08 -15.42 -64.85
N SER A 120 -14.13 -15.78 -63.57
CA SER A 120 -13.28 -16.85 -62.99
C SER A 120 -13.37 -16.94 -61.45
N THR A 121 -13.42 -18.19 -61.01
CA THR A 121 -13.22 -18.75 -59.66
C THR A 121 -11.98 -18.22 -58.94
N THR A 122 -12.09 -17.93 -57.64
CA THR A 122 -11.06 -18.35 -56.65
C THR A 122 -11.61 -18.41 -55.22
N GLU A 123 -11.49 -19.57 -54.59
CA GLU A 123 -11.69 -19.81 -53.16
C GLU A 123 -10.74 -18.98 -52.28
N LYS A 124 -11.22 -18.51 -51.13
CA LYS A 124 -10.39 -18.14 -49.98
C LYS A 124 -11.00 -18.61 -48.65
N VAL A 125 -10.50 -19.77 -48.23
CA VAL A 125 -10.12 -20.21 -46.87
C VAL A 125 -10.46 -19.24 -45.71
N LYS A 126 -11.26 -19.74 -44.76
CA LYS A 126 -11.44 -19.18 -43.40
C LYS A 126 -10.24 -19.53 -42.50
N PRO A 127 -9.69 -18.61 -41.69
CA PRO A 127 -8.89 -18.95 -40.52
C PRO A 127 -9.79 -19.18 -39.28
N PRO A 128 -9.42 -20.09 -38.36
CA PRO A 128 -10.20 -20.39 -37.16
C PRO A 128 -9.98 -19.33 -36.07
N SER A 129 -11.07 -18.90 -35.43
CA SER A 129 -11.06 -18.09 -34.22
C SER A 129 -10.78 -18.98 -33.01
N ASN A 130 -9.53 -18.98 -32.55
CA ASN A 130 -9.18 -19.37 -31.19
C ASN A 130 -9.59 -18.24 -30.24
N GLU A 131 -10.85 -18.26 -29.82
CA GLU A 131 -11.26 -17.55 -28.60
C GLU A 131 -11.03 -18.48 -27.41
N THR A 132 -9.96 -18.17 -26.69
CA THR A 132 -9.59 -18.74 -25.41
C THR A 132 -10.76 -18.58 -24.45
N ASN A 133 -11.38 -19.70 -24.07
CA ASN A 133 -12.34 -19.79 -22.98
C ASN A 133 -11.72 -19.20 -21.71
N LEU A 134 -12.10 -17.97 -21.38
CA LEU A 134 -12.00 -17.44 -20.03
C LEU A 134 -12.97 -18.27 -19.18
N ALA A 135 -12.39 -19.10 -18.33
CA ALA A 135 -13.09 -19.93 -17.37
C ALA A 135 -14.09 -19.08 -16.55
N ASN A 136 -15.37 -19.21 -16.87
CA ASN A 136 -16.43 -18.99 -15.90
C ASN A 136 -16.24 -20.04 -14.83
N THR A 137 -15.64 -19.65 -13.70
CA THR A 137 -15.67 -20.46 -12.49
C THR A 137 -17.13 -20.52 -12.07
N GLU A 138 -17.78 -21.66 -12.29
CA GLU A 138 -19.11 -21.94 -11.77
C GLU A 138 -19.04 -21.79 -10.26
N VAL A 139 -19.54 -20.67 -9.77
CA VAL A 139 -19.71 -20.41 -8.34
C VAL A 139 -20.76 -21.40 -7.87
N VAL A 140 -20.36 -22.43 -7.11
CA VAL A 140 -21.31 -23.37 -6.51
C VAL A 140 -22.07 -22.61 -5.42
N PRO A 141 -23.36 -22.31 -5.61
CA PRO A 141 -24.13 -21.59 -4.60
C PRO A 141 -24.37 -22.49 -3.38
N ILE A 142 -24.64 -21.88 -2.22
CA ILE A 142 -25.05 -22.61 -1.00
C ILE A 142 -26.19 -23.58 -1.38
N PRO A 143 -26.11 -24.87 -0.96
CA PRO A 143 -27.20 -25.83 -1.20
C PRO A 143 -28.54 -25.26 -0.74
N GLU A 144 -29.60 -25.46 -1.53
CA GLU A 144 -30.92 -24.86 -1.22
C GLU A 144 -31.46 -25.28 0.15
N GLU A 145 -31.10 -26.48 0.63
CA GLU A 145 -31.44 -26.98 1.96
C GLU A 145 -30.79 -26.13 3.06
N ASP A 146 -29.47 -25.91 2.97
CA ASP A 146 -28.72 -25.08 3.91
C ASP A 146 -29.22 -23.62 3.87
N LEU A 147 -29.56 -23.11 2.68
CA LEU A 147 -30.11 -21.75 2.51
C LEU A 147 -31.43 -21.55 3.25
N LYS A 148 -32.35 -22.52 3.20
CA LYS A 148 -33.61 -22.47 3.96
C LYS A 148 -33.37 -22.49 5.46
N ILE A 149 -32.40 -23.28 5.93
CA ILE A 149 -32.03 -23.34 7.35
C ILE A 149 -31.46 -21.99 7.81
N ILE A 150 -30.59 -21.37 7.00
CA ILE A 150 -30.03 -20.04 7.26
C ILE A 150 -31.13 -18.99 7.31
N GLN A 151 -32.06 -18.97 6.34
CA GLN A 151 -33.19 -18.03 6.38
C GLN A 151 -34.06 -18.19 7.63
N GLY A 152 -34.17 -19.42 8.15
CA GLY A 152 -34.90 -19.72 9.37
C GLY A 152 -34.23 -19.29 10.68
N ILE A 153 -33.00 -18.76 10.67
CA ILE A 153 -32.36 -18.18 11.87
C ILE A 153 -32.81 -16.73 12.13
N PHE A 154 -33.39 -16.09 11.11
CA PHE A 154 -33.86 -14.71 11.20
C PHE A 154 -35.20 -14.65 11.92
N GLY A 155 -35.29 -13.78 12.92
CA GLY A 155 -36.45 -13.65 13.81
C GLY A 155 -36.90 -12.20 13.98
N ILE A 156 -38.05 -12.02 14.64
CA ILE A 156 -38.69 -10.71 14.85
C ILE A 156 -37.78 -9.76 15.63
N ASP A 157 -37.01 -10.28 16.59
CA ASP A 157 -36.16 -9.51 17.49
C ASP A 157 -34.66 -9.51 17.09
N THR A 158 -34.31 -10.14 15.96
CA THR A 158 -32.92 -10.23 15.50
C THR A 158 -32.70 -9.42 14.22
N PHE A 159 -32.96 -10.02 13.07
CA PHE A 159 -32.73 -9.42 11.76
C PHE A 159 -33.87 -9.77 10.82
N PHE A 160 -34.34 -8.80 10.05
CA PHE A 160 -35.39 -9.01 9.06
C PHE A 160 -34.82 -8.89 7.65
N ALA A 161 -34.63 -10.02 6.98
CA ALA A 161 -34.13 -10.08 5.61
C ALA A 161 -35.23 -9.65 4.61
N THR A 162 -34.92 -8.66 3.78
CA THR A 162 -35.78 -8.16 2.70
C THR A 162 -35.38 -8.71 1.34
N GLU A 163 -34.09 -8.95 1.14
CA GLU A 163 -33.52 -9.41 -0.13
C GLU A 163 -32.43 -10.44 0.15
N THR A 164 -32.40 -11.52 -0.64
CA THR A 164 -31.37 -12.56 -0.59
C THR A 164 -30.61 -12.53 -1.92
N ILE A 165 -29.30 -12.29 -1.87
CA ILE A 165 -28.47 -12.13 -3.06
C ILE A 165 -27.34 -13.17 -2.98
N PRO A 166 -27.19 -14.05 -3.99
CA PRO A 166 -26.03 -14.94 -4.08
C PRO A 166 -24.72 -14.15 -4.14
N TYR A 167 -23.71 -14.54 -3.37
CA TYR A 167 -22.43 -13.85 -3.32
C TYR A 167 -21.27 -14.81 -3.11
N GLN A 168 -20.46 -15.00 -4.14
CA GLN A 168 -19.41 -16.02 -4.16
C GLN A 168 -20.02 -17.39 -3.76
N GLU A 169 -19.30 -18.21 -3.00
CA GLU A 169 -19.79 -19.48 -2.44
C GLU A 169 -20.80 -19.29 -1.29
N GLY A 170 -21.27 -18.06 -1.05
CA GLY A 170 -22.15 -17.69 0.04
C GLY A 170 -23.36 -16.86 -0.37
N VAL A 171 -23.97 -16.20 0.60
CA VAL A 171 -25.21 -15.42 0.42
C VAL A 171 -25.16 -14.13 1.23
N ILE A 172 -25.63 -13.05 0.63
CA ILE A 172 -25.87 -11.76 1.29
C ILE A 172 -27.36 -11.60 1.54
N PHE A 173 -27.72 -11.36 2.80
CA PHE A 173 -29.05 -10.96 3.22
C PHE A 173 -29.06 -9.45 3.50
N LYS A 174 -29.77 -8.69 2.68
CA LYS A 174 -30.07 -7.29 2.99
C LYS A 174 -31.30 -7.22 3.87
N GLY A 175 -31.31 -6.29 4.81
CA GLY A 175 -32.39 -6.18 5.77
C GLY A 175 -32.15 -5.10 6.81
N ASN A 176 -32.93 -5.16 7.88
CA ASN A 176 -32.80 -4.27 9.03
C ASN A 176 -32.59 -5.08 10.30
N ILE A 177 -31.70 -4.61 11.17
CA ILE A 177 -31.58 -5.11 12.53
C ILE A 177 -32.80 -4.63 13.32
N ARG A 178 -33.41 -5.53 14.09
CA ARG A 178 -34.61 -5.23 14.90
C ARG A 178 -34.34 -5.26 16.41
N GLY A 179 -33.24 -5.85 16.86
CA GLY A 179 -32.84 -5.83 18.27
C GLY A 179 -32.30 -4.47 18.72
N THR A 180 -32.35 -4.23 20.04
CA THR A 180 -31.85 -3.02 20.70
C THR A 180 -30.34 -2.85 20.59
N GLU A 181 -29.58 -3.94 20.68
CA GLU A 181 -28.12 -3.93 20.61
C GLU A 181 -27.60 -4.84 19.48
N PRO A 182 -26.82 -4.30 18.51
CA PRO A 182 -26.30 -5.09 17.39
C PRO A 182 -25.41 -6.27 17.80
N GLU A 183 -24.69 -6.16 18.91
CA GLU A 183 -23.79 -7.21 19.37
C GLU A 183 -24.55 -8.42 19.94
N GLU A 184 -25.61 -8.19 20.72
CA GLU A 184 -26.50 -9.28 21.17
C GLU A 184 -27.19 -9.98 19.99
N VAL A 185 -27.66 -9.20 19.01
CA VAL A 185 -28.27 -9.74 17.79
C VAL A 185 -27.26 -10.64 17.05
N PHE A 186 -26.03 -10.17 16.89
CA PHE A 186 -24.96 -10.94 16.25
C PHE A 186 -24.67 -12.24 17.00
N SER A 187 -24.54 -12.19 18.34
CA SER A 187 -24.30 -13.39 19.16
C SER A 187 -25.44 -14.41 19.04
N ARG A 188 -26.70 -13.97 19.08
CA ARG A 188 -27.86 -14.87 18.93
C ARG A 188 -27.92 -15.49 17.54
N LEU A 189 -27.68 -14.71 16.48
CA LEU A 189 -27.66 -15.21 15.10
C LEU A 189 -26.50 -16.20 14.88
N SER A 190 -25.32 -15.91 15.42
CA SER A 190 -24.15 -16.78 15.30
C SER A 190 -24.36 -18.09 16.04
N ALA A 191 -24.86 -18.05 17.28
CA ALA A 191 -25.18 -19.26 18.05
C ALA A 191 -26.26 -20.12 17.37
N SER A 192 -27.31 -19.49 16.82
CA SER A 192 -28.37 -20.20 16.08
C SER A 192 -27.85 -20.86 14.80
N LEU A 193 -26.90 -20.22 14.12
CA LEU A 193 -26.27 -20.77 12.93
C LEU A 193 -25.39 -21.97 13.28
N GLU A 194 -24.59 -21.86 14.33
CA GLU A 194 -23.71 -22.92 14.82
C GLU A 194 -24.51 -24.13 15.36
N GLU A 195 -25.63 -23.90 16.04
CA GLU A 195 -26.50 -24.99 16.50
C GLU A 195 -27.09 -25.81 15.34
N ARG A 196 -27.50 -25.13 14.25
CA ARG A 196 -28.21 -25.78 13.13
C ARG A 196 -27.30 -26.33 12.04
N LEU A 197 -26.18 -25.66 11.77
CA LEU A 197 -25.28 -25.98 10.65
C LEU A 197 -23.84 -26.22 11.10
N SER A 198 -23.61 -26.28 12.42
CA SER A 198 -22.30 -26.53 13.02
C SER A 198 -21.24 -25.54 12.49
N ASP A 199 -20.01 -26.00 12.30
CA ASP A 199 -18.88 -25.17 11.88
C ASP A 199 -18.80 -24.97 10.35
N ARG A 200 -19.85 -25.29 9.58
CA ARG A 200 -19.81 -25.24 8.11
C ARG A 200 -19.85 -23.81 7.55
N TYR A 201 -20.43 -22.89 8.29
CA TYR A 201 -20.65 -21.51 7.85
C TYR A 201 -20.21 -20.49 8.89
N ARG A 202 -19.88 -19.29 8.40
CA ARG A 202 -19.54 -18.11 9.19
C ARG A 202 -20.50 -16.99 8.86
N LEU A 203 -21.00 -16.32 9.90
CA LEU A 203 -21.86 -15.17 9.78
C LEU A 203 -21.04 -13.89 9.96
N PHE A 204 -21.18 -12.97 9.01
CA PHE A 204 -20.60 -11.64 9.05
C PHE A 204 -21.73 -10.62 9.07
N LEU A 205 -21.74 -9.75 10.07
CA LEU A 205 -22.63 -8.61 10.19
C LEU A 205 -21.83 -7.35 9.83
N VAL A 206 -22.06 -6.82 8.63
CA VAL A 206 -21.26 -5.74 8.05
C VAL A 206 -22.14 -4.61 7.51
N GLU A 207 -21.54 -3.46 7.27
CA GLU A 207 -22.21 -2.30 6.68
C GLU A 207 -22.13 -2.35 5.14
N SER A 208 -23.26 -2.17 4.46
CA SER A 208 -23.31 -2.08 3.01
C SER A 208 -22.66 -0.78 2.50
N PRO A 209 -22.33 -0.68 1.20
CA PRO A 209 -21.89 0.57 0.59
C PRO A 209 -22.85 1.74 0.82
N GLU A 210 -24.15 1.45 0.97
CA GLU A 210 -25.23 2.43 1.23
C GLU A 210 -25.41 2.78 2.71
N GLY A 211 -24.66 2.15 3.62
CA GLY A 211 -24.72 2.42 5.05
C GLY A 211 -25.77 1.61 5.81
N ARG A 212 -26.27 0.52 5.21
CA ARG A 212 -27.29 -0.33 5.83
C ARG A 212 -26.69 -1.63 6.36
N PRO A 213 -27.19 -2.17 7.48
CA PRO A 213 -26.74 -3.45 8.00
C PRO A 213 -27.05 -4.59 7.03
N VAL A 214 -26.07 -5.46 6.76
CA VAL A 214 -26.26 -6.66 5.95
C VAL A 214 -25.62 -7.86 6.64
N VAL A 215 -26.28 -9.02 6.53
CA VAL A 215 -25.75 -10.30 7.01
C VAL A 215 -25.18 -11.05 5.82
N ILE A 216 -23.92 -11.43 5.90
CA ILE A 216 -23.24 -12.23 4.87
C ILE A 216 -22.91 -13.58 5.48
N VAL A 217 -23.31 -14.66 4.83
CA VAL A 217 -22.98 -16.02 5.26
C VAL A 217 -22.05 -16.64 4.23
N LEU A 218 -20.87 -17.04 4.68
CA LEU A 218 -19.82 -17.66 3.86
C LEU A 218 -19.45 -19.04 4.43
N PRO A 219 -19.02 -19.99 3.60
CA PRO A 219 -18.53 -21.27 4.10
C PRO A 219 -17.23 -21.08 4.87
N SER A 220 -17.00 -21.90 5.91
CA SER A 220 -15.78 -21.85 6.73
C SER A 220 -14.50 -22.23 5.97
N SER A 221 -14.63 -22.80 4.76
CA SER A 221 -13.52 -22.99 3.81
C SER A 221 -12.81 -21.68 3.43
N ASN A 222 -13.50 -20.54 3.55
CA ASN A 222 -12.98 -19.20 3.27
C ASN A 222 -12.26 -18.55 4.45
N ASP A 223 -12.19 -19.22 5.60
CA ASP A 223 -11.47 -18.71 6.77
C ASP A 223 -10.00 -18.45 6.44
N PRO A 224 -9.35 -17.46 7.10
CA PRO A 224 -7.92 -17.25 6.98
C PRO A 224 -7.18 -18.56 7.25
N LYS A 225 -6.38 -19.00 6.27
CA LYS A 225 -5.58 -20.22 6.40
C LYS A 225 -4.29 -19.90 7.16
N PRO A 226 -3.81 -20.80 8.02
CA PRO A 226 -2.53 -20.63 8.69
C PRO A 226 -1.40 -20.54 7.67
N ALA A 227 -0.30 -19.88 8.03
CA ALA A 227 0.84 -19.73 7.14
C ALA A 227 1.35 -21.09 6.63
N THR A 228 1.57 -21.17 5.31
CA THR A 228 2.12 -22.37 4.69
C THR A 228 3.59 -22.56 5.09
N VAL A 229 4.11 -23.78 4.97
CA VAL A 229 5.54 -24.05 5.28
C VAL A 229 6.49 -23.12 4.51
N PRO A 230 6.32 -22.86 3.20
CA PRO A 230 7.14 -21.88 2.49
C PRO A 230 7.03 -20.46 3.05
N GLN A 231 5.85 -20.04 3.49
CA GLN A 231 5.67 -18.72 4.12
C GLN A 231 6.37 -18.63 5.47
N LYS A 232 6.35 -19.69 6.27
CA LYS A 232 7.10 -19.76 7.53
C LYS A 232 8.61 -19.70 7.29
N ILE A 233 9.11 -20.43 6.29
CA ILE A 233 10.52 -20.36 5.88
C ILE A 233 10.88 -18.95 5.44
N LEU A 234 10.02 -18.29 4.65
CA LEU A 234 10.22 -16.90 4.24
C LEU A 234 10.24 -15.94 5.45
N ALA A 235 9.35 -16.11 6.43
CA ALA A 235 9.34 -15.29 7.64
C ALA A 235 10.67 -15.43 8.42
N VAL A 236 11.18 -16.65 8.58
CA VAL A 236 12.47 -16.91 9.23
C VAL A 236 13.62 -16.32 8.41
N ALA A 237 13.62 -16.47 7.08
CA ALA A 237 14.64 -15.90 6.21
C ALA A 237 14.67 -14.36 6.31
N LEU A 238 13.50 -13.72 6.33
CA LEU A 238 13.38 -12.27 6.51
C LEU A 238 13.82 -11.82 7.90
N MET A 239 13.54 -12.59 8.95
CA MET A 239 14.04 -12.33 10.30
C MET A 239 15.57 -12.37 10.33
N VAL A 240 16.20 -13.39 9.74
CA VAL A 240 17.67 -13.49 9.64
C VAL A 240 18.26 -12.34 8.82
N ALA A 241 17.64 -12.01 7.68
CA ALA A 241 18.04 -10.86 6.86
C ALA A 241 17.95 -9.56 7.67
N THR A 242 16.92 -9.42 8.51
CA THR A 242 16.73 -8.25 9.37
C THR A 242 17.78 -8.18 10.47
N ILE A 243 18.17 -9.32 11.07
CA ILE A 243 19.31 -9.35 12.01
C ILE A 243 20.56 -8.82 11.30
N ALA A 244 20.85 -9.34 10.11
CA ALA A 244 22.01 -8.93 9.33
C ALA A 244 22.00 -7.43 8.98
N THR A 245 20.86 -6.89 8.52
CA THR A 245 20.75 -5.44 8.23
C THR A 245 20.77 -4.57 9.48
N THR A 246 20.27 -5.05 10.63
CA THR A 246 20.38 -4.31 11.91
C THR A 246 21.80 -4.27 12.47
N LEU A 247 22.61 -5.31 12.23
CA LEU A 247 24.04 -5.31 12.57
C LEU A 247 24.83 -4.36 11.67
N GLU A 248 24.53 -4.39 10.37
CA GLU A 248 25.13 -3.47 9.40
C GLU A 248 24.76 -2.02 9.68
N ALA A 249 23.48 -1.73 9.92
CA ALA A 249 23.03 -0.38 10.27
C ALA A 249 23.72 0.14 11.54
N ALA A 250 23.91 -0.72 12.55
CA ALA A 250 24.67 -0.36 13.74
C ALA A 250 26.16 -0.11 13.44
N GLY A 251 26.78 -0.88 12.56
CA GLY A 251 28.15 -0.64 12.08
C GLY A 251 28.27 0.70 11.36
N LEU A 252 27.35 0.99 10.43
CA LEU A 252 27.31 2.23 9.67
C LEU A 252 27.11 3.45 10.57
N LEU A 253 26.27 3.33 11.61
CA LEU A 253 26.14 4.37 12.65
C LEU A 253 27.49 4.61 13.36
N LEU A 254 28.25 3.55 13.63
CA LEU A 254 29.60 3.60 14.20
C LEU A 254 30.70 3.91 13.16
N HIS A 255 30.33 4.33 11.96
CA HIS A 255 31.23 4.75 10.87
C HIS A 255 32.13 3.63 10.32
N PHE A 256 31.65 2.38 10.32
CA PHE A 256 32.34 1.27 9.65
C PHE A 256 31.36 0.30 8.97
N ASP A 257 31.86 -0.41 7.97
CA ASP A 257 31.11 -1.50 7.33
C ASP A 257 31.29 -2.79 8.14
N PHE A 258 30.19 -3.35 8.65
CA PHE A 258 30.23 -4.48 9.56
C PHE A 258 30.58 -5.77 8.81
N PHE A 259 30.05 -5.99 7.60
CA PHE A 259 30.36 -7.18 6.81
C PHE A 259 31.84 -7.27 6.41
N ASN A 260 32.49 -6.12 6.24
CA ASN A 260 33.93 -6.06 6.01
C ASN A 260 34.78 -6.19 7.30
N ASN A 261 34.18 -6.01 8.49
CA ASN A 261 34.90 -5.97 9.77
C ASN A 261 34.21 -6.83 10.86
N LEU A 262 33.97 -8.11 10.56
CA LEU A 262 33.26 -9.04 11.47
C LEU A 262 33.89 -9.18 12.87
N GLY A 263 35.19 -8.88 13.02
CA GLY A 263 35.88 -8.88 14.32
C GLY A 263 35.37 -7.85 15.32
N ARG A 264 34.65 -6.81 14.87
CA ARG A 264 34.08 -5.73 15.71
C ARG A 264 32.64 -5.99 16.12
N PHE A 265 32.19 -7.25 16.09
CA PHE A 265 30.82 -7.65 16.45
C PHE A 265 30.37 -7.16 17.84
N GLN A 266 31.28 -7.08 18.81
CA GLN A 266 30.96 -6.62 20.16
C GLN A 266 30.54 -5.14 20.21
N GLU A 267 30.97 -4.33 19.25
CA GLU A 267 30.66 -2.90 19.21
C GLU A 267 29.25 -2.62 18.69
N VAL A 268 28.78 -3.42 17.72
CA VAL A 268 27.43 -3.27 17.13
C VAL A 268 26.33 -3.88 18.00
N LEU A 269 26.68 -4.88 18.82
CA LEU A 269 25.72 -5.69 19.57
C LEU A 269 24.81 -4.87 20.50
N PRO A 270 25.28 -3.88 21.29
CA PRO A 270 24.40 -3.08 22.14
C PRO A 270 23.35 -2.28 21.36
N LEU A 271 23.74 -1.69 20.22
CA LEU A 271 22.84 -0.92 19.35
C LEU A 271 21.80 -1.83 18.70
N SER A 272 22.23 -2.93 18.10
CA SER A 272 21.32 -3.89 17.47
C SER A 272 20.38 -4.52 18.50
N ALA A 273 20.87 -4.86 19.69
CA ALA A 273 20.04 -5.38 20.78
C ALA A 273 18.97 -4.38 21.22
N GLY A 274 19.30 -3.09 21.31
CA GLY A 274 18.34 -2.04 21.60
C GLY A 274 17.23 -1.95 20.55
N ILE A 275 17.58 -2.00 19.26
CA ILE A 275 16.60 -2.01 18.15
C ILE A 275 15.70 -3.26 18.24
N TRP A 276 16.29 -4.44 18.48
CA TRP A 276 15.53 -5.69 18.62
C TRP A 276 14.62 -5.69 19.85
N ALA A 277 15.00 -5.03 20.94
CA ALA A 277 14.14 -4.88 22.10
C ALA A 277 12.87 -4.07 21.77
N VAL A 278 12.98 -3.03 20.95
CA VAL A 278 11.82 -2.28 20.45
C VAL A 278 10.91 -3.15 19.59
N PHE A 279 11.47 -3.88 18.62
CA PHE A 279 10.68 -4.76 17.75
C PHE A 279 10.03 -5.90 18.51
N ALA A 280 10.74 -6.51 19.45
CA ALA A 280 10.20 -7.56 20.31
C ALA A 280 9.04 -7.01 21.16
N ALA A 281 9.20 -5.84 21.79
CA ALA A 281 8.13 -5.22 22.55
C ALA A 281 6.89 -4.94 21.70
N HIS A 282 7.09 -4.43 20.48
CA HIS A 282 6.01 -4.19 19.51
C HIS A 282 5.24 -5.47 19.17
N GLU A 283 5.94 -6.53 18.76
CA GLU A 283 5.27 -7.79 18.42
C GLU A 283 4.63 -8.47 19.64
N ILE A 284 5.29 -8.46 20.81
CA ILE A 284 4.71 -8.99 22.04
C ILE A 284 3.40 -8.26 22.38
N GLY A 285 3.32 -6.94 22.15
CA GLY A 285 2.09 -6.16 22.32
C GLY A 285 0.93 -6.70 21.49
N HIS A 286 1.15 -6.93 20.19
CA HIS A 286 0.15 -7.55 19.31
C HIS A 286 -0.27 -8.94 19.80
N TRP A 287 0.71 -9.79 20.12
CA TRP A 287 0.45 -11.19 20.51
C TRP A 287 -0.31 -11.29 21.83
N TRP A 288 0.04 -10.48 22.81
CA TRP A 288 -0.64 -10.44 24.11
C TRP A 288 -2.11 -10.06 23.97
N GLN A 289 -2.41 -9.05 23.16
CA GLN A 289 -3.78 -8.60 22.97
C GLN A 289 -4.57 -9.53 22.03
N ALA A 290 -3.90 -10.16 21.05
CA ALA A 290 -4.53 -11.18 20.20
C ALA A 290 -4.93 -12.41 21.01
N GLN A 291 -4.08 -12.87 21.95
CA GLN A 291 -4.40 -13.97 22.84
C GLN A 291 -5.63 -13.68 23.71
N ARG A 292 -5.78 -12.45 24.22
CA ARG A 292 -6.95 -12.02 25.00
C ARG A 292 -8.25 -12.08 24.21
N HIS A 293 -8.19 -11.75 22.92
CA HIS A 293 -9.33 -11.77 22.00
C HIS A 293 -9.47 -13.11 21.26
N GLN A 294 -8.68 -14.14 21.63
CA GLN A 294 -8.65 -15.46 20.99
C GLN A 294 -8.38 -15.43 19.47
N VAL A 295 -7.63 -14.42 19.03
CA VAL A 295 -7.24 -14.23 17.63
C VAL A 295 -5.85 -14.80 17.40
N ARG A 296 -5.67 -15.53 16.29
CA ARG A 296 -4.38 -16.10 15.89
C ARG A 296 -3.64 -15.15 14.96
N LEU A 297 -2.37 -14.90 15.26
CA LEU A 297 -1.46 -14.11 14.43
C LEU A 297 -0.41 -15.00 13.77
N SER A 298 0.04 -14.61 12.59
CA SER A 298 1.16 -15.26 11.91
C SER A 298 2.48 -14.90 12.57
N LEU A 299 3.54 -15.62 12.19
CA LEU A 299 4.89 -15.12 12.41
C LEU A 299 5.08 -13.75 11.75
N PRO A 300 5.80 -12.82 12.38
CA PRO A 300 6.07 -11.51 11.82
C PRO A 300 6.97 -11.59 10.59
N PHE A 301 6.55 -10.98 9.49
CA PHE A 301 7.37 -10.82 8.29
C PHE A 301 8.13 -9.50 8.37
N PHE A 302 9.36 -9.55 8.87
CA PHE A 302 10.22 -8.37 8.96
C PHE A 302 10.58 -7.80 7.58
N ILE A 303 10.67 -6.47 7.50
CA ILE A 303 11.09 -5.75 6.30
C ILE A 303 12.52 -5.24 6.53
N PRO A 304 13.55 -5.94 6.05
CA PRO A 304 14.94 -5.51 6.23
C PRO A 304 15.23 -4.24 5.44
N SER A 305 16.08 -3.37 5.99
CA SER A 305 16.50 -2.12 5.36
C SER A 305 17.97 -1.85 5.62
N TRP A 306 18.73 -1.59 4.57
CA TRP A 306 20.16 -1.28 4.73
C TRP A 306 20.40 0.05 5.47
N GLN A 307 19.48 1.01 5.36
CA GLN A 307 19.69 2.37 5.86
C GLN A 307 19.38 2.54 7.35
N ILE A 308 18.32 1.87 7.85
CA ILE A 308 17.83 2.02 9.23
C ILE A 308 17.72 0.67 9.96
N GLY A 309 18.25 -0.40 9.36
CA GLY A 309 18.16 -1.77 9.87
C GLY A 309 16.87 -2.47 9.49
N SER A 310 15.72 -1.90 9.82
CA SER A 310 14.40 -2.46 9.48
C SER A 310 13.29 -1.41 9.50
N PHE A 311 12.24 -1.65 8.72
CA PHE A 311 10.99 -0.90 8.82
C PHE A 311 9.97 -1.57 9.77
N GLY A 312 10.42 -2.52 10.59
CA GLY A 312 9.55 -3.32 11.46
C GLY A 312 9.05 -4.57 10.73
N ALA A 313 7.91 -5.10 11.19
CA ALA A 313 7.33 -6.31 10.64
C ALA A 313 5.87 -6.15 10.23
N ILE A 314 5.46 -7.00 9.29
CA ILE A 314 4.06 -7.19 8.91
C ILE A 314 3.56 -8.46 9.57
N THR A 315 2.62 -8.31 10.50
CA THR A 315 1.95 -9.43 11.18
C THR A 315 0.54 -9.59 10.63
N ARG A 316 0.21 -10.82 10.18
CA ARG A 316 -1.06 -11.14 9.53
C ARG A 316 -1.99 -11.86 10.49
N PHE A 317 -3.29 -11.65 10.33
CA PHE A 317 -4.31 -12.44 11.04
C PHE A 317 -4.48 -13.81 10.38
N GLU A 318 -4.31 -14.88 11.16
CA GLU A 318 -4.53 -16.27 10.75
C GLU A 318 -5.90 -16.81 11.21
N SER A 319 -6.70 -15.98 11.88
CA SER A 319 -8.10 -16.27 12.20
C SER A 319 -8.98 -15.05 11.93
N LEU A 320 -10.29 -15.25 11.93
CA LEU A 320 -11.24 -14.15 11.85
C LEU A 320 -11.19 -13.31 13.12
N VAL A 321 -11.39 -12.00 12.97
CA VAL A 321 -11.46 -11.06 14.09
C VAL A 321 -12.92 -10.92 14.53
N PRO A 322 -13.25 -11.08 15.84
CA PRO A 322 -14.63 -11.08 16.31
C PRO A 322 -15.39 -9.78 16.03
N ASN A 323 -14.82 -8.64 16.41
CA ASN A 323 -15.46 -7.34 16.29
C ASN A 323 -14.43 -6.22 16.07
N ARG A 324 -14.90 -5.02 15.78
CA ARG A 324 -14.05 -3.84 15.59
C ARG A 324 -13.24 -3.47 16.84
N THR A 325 -13.76 -3.74 18.03
CA THR A 325 -13.07 -3.54 19.30
C THR A 325 -11.81 -4.41 19.40
N ALA A 326 -11.92 -5.69 19.06
CA ALA A 326 -10.77 -6.60 19.02
C ALA A 326 -9.75 -6.17 17.95
N LEU A 327 -10.21 -5.73 16.77
CA LEU A 327 -9.32 -5.19 15.73
C LEU A 327 -8.54 -3.97 16.26
N PHE A 328 -9.22 -3.03 16.92
CA PHE A 328 -8.58 -1.85 17.50
C PHE A 328 -7.54 -2.23 18.56
N ASP A 329 -7.95 -3.04 19.55
CA ASP A 329 -7.12 -3.40 20.69
C ASP A 329 -5.82 -4.09 20.23
N ILE A 330 -5.92 -5.04 19.30
CA ILE A 330 -4.75 -5.74 18.77
C ILE A 330 -3.85 -4.77 17.98
N SER A 331 -4.44 -3.89 17.17
CA SER A 331 -3.69 -2.99 16.30
C SER A 331 -2.97 -1.88 17.06
N ILE A 332 -3.53 -1.39 18.17
CA ILE A 332 -2.91 -0.33 18.98
C ILE A 332 -1.84 -0.89 19.94
N ALA A 333 -1.98 -2.15 20.38
CA ALA A 333 -1.13 -2.74 21.41
C ALA A 333 0.35 -2.81 21.01
N GLY A 334 0.65 -3.15 19.75
CA GLY A 334 2.02 -3.20 19.26
C GLY A 334 2.70 -1.82 19.23
N PRO A 335 2.13 -0.83 18.52
CA PRO A 335 2.65 0.53 18.53
C PRO A 335 2.74 1.15 19.93
N ALA A 336 1.80 0.85 20.83
CA ALA A 336 1.88 1.32 22.20
C ALA A 336 3.10 0.72 22.93
N ALA A 337 3.28 -0.60 22.88
CA ALA A 337 4.40 -1.27 23.55
C ALA A 337 5.76 -0.86 22.95
N GLY A 338 5.91 -0.91 21.62
CA GLY A 338 7.13 -0.49 20.93
C GLY A 338 7.44 0.98 21.12
N GLY A 339 6.41 1.84 21.04
CA GLY A 339 6.53 3.28 21.24
C GLY A 339 6.93 3.66 22.68
N ILE A 340 6.37 3.00 23.69
CA ILE A 340 6.76 3.22 25.11
C ILE A 340 8.22 2.83 25.33
N VAL A 341 8.65 1.65 24.87
CA VAL A 341 10.05 1.21 25.01
C VAL A 341 10.99 2.18 24.29
N SER A 342 10.64 2.60 23.07
CA SER A 342 11.42 3.55 22.29
C SER A 342 11.53 4.92 22.97
N LEU A 343 10.42 5.42 23.53
CA LEU A 343 10.41 6.69 24.26
C LEU A 343 11.25 6.62 25.54
N LEU A 344 11.18 5.51 26.28
CA LEU A 344 12.01 5.30 27.47
C LEU A 344 13.49 5.24 27.12
N MET A 345 13.86 4.56 26.04
CA MET A 345 15.23 4.54 25.53
C MET A 345 15.71 5.92 25.11
N LEU A 346 14.87 6.69 24.41
CA LEU A 346 15.18 8.06 23.99
C LEU A 346 15.43 8.94 25.22
N ILE A 347 14.50 8.97 26.18
CA ILE A 347 14.63 9.78 27.40
C ILE A 347 15.86 9.39 28.20
N THR A 348 16.08 8.09 28.40
CA THR A 348 17.25 7.58 29.13
C THR A 348 18.54 7.96 28.41
N GLY A 349 18.59 7.83 27.08
CA GLY A 349 19.72 8.26 26.27
C GLY A 349 20.01 9.75 26.40
N LEU A 350 18.99 10.60 26.37
CA LEU A 350 19.14 12.05 26.53
C LEU A 350 19.65 12.41 27.92
N ILE A 351 19.17 11.75 28.98
CA ILE A 351 19.65 11.97 30.36
C ILE A 351 21.11 11.55 30.53
N LEU A 352 21.52 10.45 29.87
CA LEU A 352 22.89 9.94 29.92
C LEU A 352 23.85 10.67 28.97
N SER A 353 23.34 11.59 28.14
CA SER A 353 24.15 12.33 27.18
C SER A 353 24.97 13.40 27.90
N HIS A 354 26.28 13.40 27.67
CA HIS A 354 27.25 14.35 28.21
C HIS A 354 28.34 14.69 27.18
N ASP A 355 29.13 15.72 27.44
CA ASP A 355 30.28 16.08 26.59
C ASP A 355 31.25 14.90 26.47
N GLY A 356 31.59 14.49 25.24
CA GLY A 356 32.38 13.29 24.96
C GLY A 356 31.56 12.00 24.83
N SER A 357 30.23 12.08 24.68
CA SER A 357 29.41 10.91 24.33
C SER A 357 29.80 10.33 22.97
N ALA A 358 29.47 9.05 22.74
CA ALA A 358 29.93 8.29 21.59
C ALA A 358 29.51 8.84 20.21
N PHE A 359 28.39 9.56 20.13
CA PHE A 359 27.87 10.09 18.86
C PHE A 359 27.75 11.60 18.89
N GLN A 360 28.21 12.25 17.82
CA GLN A 360 28.05 13.69 17.62
C GLN A 360 27.02 13.92 16.52
N ILE A 361 25.88 14.52 16.86
CA ILE A 361 24.78 14.72 15.92
C ILE A 361 24.56 16.23 15.71
N PRO A 362 24.37 16.71 14.46
CA PRO A 362 24.02 18.09 14.22
C PRO A 362 22.72 18.47 14.95
N ALA A 363 22.67 19.65 15.59
CA ALA A 363 21.45 20.07 16.29
C ALA A 363 20.21 20.14 15.39
N GLN A 364 20.41 20.36 14.09
CA GLN A 364 19.36 20.35 13.07
C GLN A 364 18.65 18.99 12.97
N PHE A 365 19.28 17.89 13.36
CA PHE A 365 18.66 16.57 13.42
C PHE A 365 17.40 16.56 14.30
N PHE A 366 17.46 17.25 15.45
CA PHE A 366 16.34 17.35 16.39
C PHE A 366 15.19 18.22 15.85
N GLN A 367 15.43 19.00 14.80
CA GLN A 367 14.37 19.71 14.07
C GLN A 367 13.59 18.76 13.14
N GLY A 368 14.12 17.57 12.85
CA GLY A 368 13.50 16.57 11.97
C GLY A 368 12.23 15.92 12.52
N SER A 369 11.91 16.14 13.80
CA SER A 369 10.74 15.57 14.46
C SER A 369 10.25 16.48 15.58
N ILE A 370 8.95 16.82 15.57
CA ILE A 370 8.34 17.65 16.60
C ILE A 370 8.49 17.00 17.98
N LEU A 371 8.16 15.72 18.08
CA LEU A 371 8.20 14.96 19.34
C LEU A 371 9.63 14.87 19.87
N VAL A 372 10.56 14.39 19.04
CA VAL A 372 11.95 14.15 19.48
C VAL A 372 12.65 15.47 19.79
N GLY A 373 12.42 16.52 19.00
CA GLY A 373 12.95 17.85 19.28
C GLY A 373 12.43 18.44 20.58
N THR A 374 11.13 18.28 20.87
CA THR A 374 10.53 18.77 22.12
C THR A 374 11.09 18.04 23.33
N VAL A 375 11.17 16.70 23.27
CA VAL A 375 11.74 15.89 24.34
C VAL A 375 13.22 16.24 24.53
N ALA A 376 14.01 16.31 23.44
CA ALA A 376 15.40 16.71 23.51
C ALA A 376 15.58 18.10 24.14
N ARG A 377 14.71 19.07 23.83
CA ARG A 377 14.79 20.42 24.40
C ARG A 377 14.57 20.44 25.91
N ILE A 378 13.71 19.57 26.42
CA ILE A 378 13.46 19.44 27.87
C ILE A 378 14.71 18.91 28.59
N PHE A 379 15.41 17.92 28.02
CA PHE A 379 16.53 17.25 28.68
C PHE A 379 17.90 17.87 28.41
N LEU A 380 18.17 18.31 27.18
CA LEU A 380 19.47 18.87 26.76
C LEU A 380 19.53 20.40 26.86
N GLY A 381 18.38 21.08 26.98
CA GLY A 381 18.34 22.52 27.24
C GLY A 381 19.16 23.34 26.24
N ALA A 382 20.10 24.13 26.75
CA ALA A 382 20.94 25.05 25.97
C ALA A 382 21.92 24.33 25.02
N SER A 383 22.24 23.06 25.28
CA SER A 383 23.17 22.29 24.42
C SER A 383 22.66 22.12 22.99
N LEU A 384 21.33 22.20 22.77
CA LEU A 384 20.74 22.17 21.42
C LEU A 384 20.99 23.43 20.58
N GLN A 385 21.60 24.47 21.15
CA GLN A 385 22.02 25.67 20.40
C GLN A 385 23.43 25.50 19.81
N ALA A 386 24.16 24.48 20.23
CA ALA A 386 25.45 24.14 19.63
C ALA A 386 25.25 23.61 18.19
N THR A 387 26.31 23.64 17.39
CA THR A 387 26.29 23.08 16.03
C THR A 387 26.21 21.55 16.05
N LEU A 388 26.98 20.94 16.95
CA LEU A 388 27.03 19.50 17.20
C LEU A 388 26.67 19.24 18.66
N VAL A 389 25.93 18.16 18.88
CA VAL A 389 25.46 17.73 20.18
C VAL A 389 25.92 16.29 20.40
N ASP A 390 26.66 16.09 21.48
CA ASP A 390 27.11 14.77 21.90
C ASP A 390 25.93 14.01 22.54
N VAL A 391 25.64 12.81 22.04
CA VAL A 391 24.51 12.00 22.51
C VAL A 391 24.89 10.56 22.78
N HIS A 392 24.19 9.99 23.77
CA HIS A 392 24.29 8.58 24.10
C HIS A 392 23.68 7.70 22.98
N PRO A 393 24.25 6.52 22.66
CA PRO A 393 23.71 5.57 21.68
C PRO A 393 22.22 5.25 21.80
N LEU A 394 21.71 5.17 23.04
CA LEU A 394 20.28 4.93 23.32
C LEU A 394 19.36 6.01 22.74
N THR A 395 19.84 7.25 22.61
CA THR A 395 19.07 8.34 21.98
C THR A 395 18.74 8.01 20.54
N ILE A 396 19.71 7.47 19.79
CA ILE A 396 19.54 7.08 18.39
C ILE A 396 18.61 5.87 18.28
N VAL A 397 18.79 4.86 19.14
CA VAL A 397 17.93 3.66 19.17
C VAL A 397 16.49 4.03 19.48
N GLY A 398 16.26 4.86 20.50
CA GLY A 398 14.93 5.32 20.87
C GLY A 398 14.28 6.15 19.77
N TRP A 399 15.03 7.03 19.11
CA TRP A 399 14.55 7.77 17.95
C TRP A 399 14.17 6.85 16.77
N LEU A 400 15.04 5.91 16.39
CA LEU A 400 14.77 4.94 15.33
C LEU A 400 13.51 4.12 15.63
N GLY A 401 13.38 3.65 16.88
CA GLY A 401 12.20 2.92 17.34
C GLY A 401 10.92 3.74 17.20
N LEU A 402 10.92 5.00 17.63
CA LEU A 402 9.78 5.91 17.47
C LEU A 402 9.42 6.13 15.99
N VAL A 403 10.42 6.30 15.12
CA VAL A 403 10.20 6.46 13.68
C VAL A 403 9.57 5.20 13.09
N VAL A 404 10.08 4.01 13.39
CA VAL A 404 9.51 2.75 12.88
C VAL A 404 8.08 2.55 13.39
N THR A 405 7.83 2.78 14.68
CA THR A 405 6.47 2.74 15.24
C THR A 405 5.53 3.74 14.56
N ALA A 406 6.00 4.97 14.31
CA ALA A 406 5.21 5.98 13.60
C ALA A 406 4.97 5.59 12.14
N LEU A 407 5.91 4.94 11.46
CA LEU A 407 5.68 4.45 10.09
C LEU A 407 4.57 3.39 10.05
N ASN A 408 4.52 2.51 11.04
CA ASN A 408 3.46 1.50 11.19
C ASN A 408 2.11 2.09 11.65
N LEU A 409 2.13 3.23 12.36
CA LEU A 409 0.91 3.98 12.70
C LEU A 409 0.35 4.84 11.57
N MET A 410 0.97 4.85 10.38
CA MET A 410 0.39 5.56 9.25
C MET A 410 -0.97 4.98 8.85
N PRO A 411 -1.98 5.82 8.57
CA PRO A 411 -3.35 5.37 8.32
C PRO A 411 -3.50 4.84 6.89
N ALA A 412 -2.83 3.72 6.60
CA ALA A 412 -2.79 3.10 5.28
C ALA A 412 -2.89 1.58 5.32
N GLY A 413 -3.97 1.06 4.72
CA GLY A 413 -4.11 -0.35 4.42
C GLY A 413 -4.06 -1.26 5.65
N GLN A 414 -3.22 -2.29 5.61
CA GLN A 414 -3.04 -3.27 6.69
C GLN A 414 -1.99 -2.87 7.74
N LEU A 415 -1.41 -1.67 7.64
CA LEU A 415 -0.57 -1.13 8.71
C LEU A 415 -1.41 -0.98 9.99
N ASP A 416 -0.75 -0.94 11.14
CA ASP A 416 -1.41 -0.80 12.45
C ASP A 416 -2.30 0.45 12.51
N GLY A 417 -1.82 1.58 11.99
CA GLY A 417 -2.63 2.80 11.87
C GLY A 417 -3.82 2.67 10.91
N GLY A 418 -3.66 1.92 9.83
CA GLY A 418 -4.75 1.61 8.89
C GLY A 418 -5.84 0.77 9.54
N ARG A 419 -5.45 -0.23 10.33
CA ARG A 419 -6.36 -1.07 11.12
C ARG A 419 -7.04 -0.30 12.25
N VAL A 420 -6.33 0.61 12.92
CA VAL A 420 -6.90 1.55 13.91
C VAL A 420 -7.98 2.43 13.27
N VAL A 421 -7.69 3.05 12.13
CA VAL A 421 -8.67 3.87 11.40
C VAL A 421 -9.85 3.04 10.92
N GLN A 422 -9.61 1.82 10.45
CA GLN A 422 -10.68 0.90 10.04
C GLN A 422 -11.57 0.51 11.21
N ALA A 423 -10.99 0.25 12.39
CA ALA A 423 -11.74 -0.12 13.57
C ALA A 423 -12.59 1.05 14.12
N ILE A 424 -12.06 2.27 14.15
CA ILE A 424 -12.79 3.44 14.68
C ILE A 424 -13.79 4.02 13.68
N TYR A 425 -13.37 4.24 12.42
CA TYR A 425 -14.16 5.01 11.44
C TYR A 425 -14.73 4.17 10.30
N GLY A 426 -14.57 2.85 10.36
CA GLY A 426 -15.07 1.92 9.37
C GLY A 426 -14.24 1.86 8.07
N ARG A 427 -14.64 0.92 7.19
CA ARG A 427 -13.87 0.57 5.98
C ARG A 427 -13.81 1.70 4.94
N LYS A 428 -14.88 2.48 4.80
CA LYS A 428 -14.97 3.59 3.82
C LYS A 428 -13.91 4.65 4.14
N THR A 429 -13.83 5.06 5.40
CA THR A 429 -12.87 6.05 5.88
C THR A 429 -11.44 5.53 5.80
N ALA A 430 -11.19 4.29 6.22
CA ALA A 430 -9.86 3.67 6.11
C ALA A 430 -9.35 3.61 4.66
N ARG A 431 -10.23 3.32 3.69
CA ARG A 431 -9.86 3.36 2.27
C ARG A 431 -9.45 4.76 1.82
N ARG A 432 -10.22 5.78 2.21
CA ARG A 432 -9.91 7.19 1.89
C ARG A 432 -8.60 7.62 2.54
N ALA A 433 -8.38 7.26 3.80
CA ALA A 433 -7.15 7.54 4.54
C ALA A 433 -5.93 6.87 3.88
N THR A 434 -6.08 5.64 3.39
CA THR A 434 -5.01 4.93 2.66
C THR A 434 -4.62 5.66 1.38
N ILE A 435 -5.61 6.10 0.60
CA ILE A 435 -5.37 6.88 -0.62
C ILE A 435 -4.71 8.22 -0.27
N ALA A 436 -5.22 8.94 0.74
CA ALA A 436 -4.65 10.20 1.19
C ALA A 436 -3.19 10.04 1.63
N THR A 437 -2.88 9.01 2.42
CA THR A 437 -1.51 8.70 2.86
C THR A 437 -0.58 8.44 1.68
N LEU A 438 -1.01 7.63 0.71
CA LEU A 438 -0.21 7.36 -0.50
C LEU A 438 0.02 8.63 -1.34
N VAL A 439 -0.99 9.50 -1.46
CA VAL A 439 -0.84 10.78 -2.17
C VAL A 439 0.15 11.69 -1.44
N VAL A 440 0.03 11.81 -0.12
CA VAL A 440 0.96 12.61 0.71
C VAL A 440 2.38 12.07 0.59
N LEU A 441 2.59 10.76 0.75
CA LEU A 441 3.92 10.15 0.57
C LEU A 441 4.48 10.36 -0.84
N GLY A 442 3.62 10.29 -1.87
CA GLY A 442 4.01 10.60 -3.24
C GLY A 442 4.47 12.04 -3.42
N ILE A 443 3.73 13.01 -2.87
CA ILE A 443 4.11 14.43 -2.90
C ILE A 443 5.42 14.66 -2.14
N VAL A 444 5.56 14.09 -0.94
CA VAL A 444 6.77 14.25 -0.12
C VAL A 444 7.98 13.61 -0.80
N ALA A 445 7.82 12.44 -1.44
CA ALA A 445 8.88 11.80 -2.21
C ALA A 445 9.32 12.67 -3.39
N LEU A 446 8.40 13.30 -4.11
CA LEU A 446 8.70 14.23 -5.21
C LEU A 446 9.35 15.53 -4.74
N ALA A 447 8.92 16.06 -3.58
CA ALA A 447 9.46 17.28 -3.00
C ALA A 447 10.85 17.08 -2.38
N ASN A 448 11.15 15.87 -1.87
CA ASN A 448 12.41 15.52 -1.22
C ASN A 448 13.09 14.33 -1.92
N PRO A 449 13.51 14.49 -3.19
CA PRO A 449 14.05 13.39 -3.96
C PRO A 449 15.40 12.86 -3.44
N ALA A 450 16.06 13.61 -2.56
CA ALA A 450 17.27 13.18 -1.86
C ALA A 450 17.01 12.13 -0.77
N ASN A 451 15.76 11.98 -0.29
CA ASN A 451 15.40 11.01 0.73
C ASN A 451 14.63 9.82 0.11
N PRO A 452 15.31 8.70 -0.22
CA PRO A 452 14.68 7.55 -0.86
C PRO A 452 13.76 6.76 0.08
N ILE A 453 13.83 6.97 1.40
CA ILE A 453 13.06 6.22 2.40
C ILE A 453 11.56 6.42 2.18
N VAL A 454 11.14 7.66 1.92
CA VAL A 454 9.72 8.01 1.72
C VAL A 454 9.15 7.29 0.50
N LEU A 455 9.90 7.30 -0.61
CA LEU A 455 9.51 6.60 -1.83
C LEU A 455 9.46 5.08 -1.62
N TYR A 456 10.49 4.51 -1.00
CA TYR A 456 10.54 3.08 -0.69
C TYR A 456 9.31 2.65 0.13
N TRP A 457 9.00 3.40 1.17
CA TRP A 457 7.85 3.09 2.02
C TRP A 457 6.51 3.25 1.29
N ALA A 458 6.37 4.27 0.44
CA ALA A 458 5.19 4.41 -0.42
C ALA A 458 4.99 3.19 -1.33
N ILE A 459 6.07 2.65 -1.90
CA ILE A 459 6.05 1.44 -2.73
C ILE A 459 5.65 0.22 -1.89
N VAL A 460 6.25 0.03 -0.72
CA VAL A 460 5.88 -1.05 0.22
C VAL A 460 4.39 -1.00 0.53
N ILE A 461 3.86 0.17 0.89
CA ILE A 461 2.43 0.32 1.15
C ILE A 461 1.62 -0.02 -0.10
N LEU A 462 1.96 0.56 -1.25
CA LEU A 462 1.19 0.42 -2.49
C LEU A 462 1.04 -1.05 -2.93
N PHE A 463 2.10 -1.84 -2.81
CA PHE A 463 2.14 -3.23 -3.30
C PHE A 463 1.86 -4.28 -2.23
N LEU A 464 2.32 -4.07 -1.00
CA LEU A 464 2.23 -5.09 0.06
C LEU A 464 1.11 -4.83 1.06
N GLN A 465 0.73 -3.58 1.32
CA GLN A 465 -0.15 -3.24 2.44
C GLN A 465 -1.43 -2.51 2.05
N ARG A 466 -1.62 -2.03 0.81
CA ARG A 466 -2.72 -1.16 0.39
C ARG A 466 -4.13 -1.70 0.68
N SER A 467 -4.31 -3.01 0.71
CA SER A 467 -5.60 -3.62 1.01
C SER A 467 -6.04 -3.30 2.43
N LEU A 468 -7.34 -3.19 2.66
CA LEU A 468 -7.87 -3.13 4.02
C LEU A 468 -7.76 -4.50 4.68
N GLU A 469 -7.87 -4.53 6.01
CA GLU A 469 -7.97 -5.78 6.74
C GLU A 469 -9.28 -6.50 6.40
N ARG A 470 -9.27 -7.83 6.47
CA ARG A 470 -10.48 -8.63 6.24
C ARG A 470 -11.62 -8.16 7.16
N PRO A 471 -12.89 -8.26 6.73
CA PRO A 471 -14.00 -7.89 7.60
C PRO A 471 -13.98 -8.66 8.92
N SER A 472 -14.22 -7.96 10.02
CA SER A 472 -14.52 -8.60 11.30
C SER A 472 -15.89 -9.27 11.22
N LEU A 473 -16.15 -10.26 12.09
CA LEU A 473 -17.44 -10.94 12.12
C LEU A 473 -18.58 -9.97 12.45
N ASN A 474 -18.34 -9.01 13.35
CA ASN A 474 -19.24 -7.88 13.60
C ASN A 474 -18.51 -6.53 13.35
N GLU A 475 -18.89 -5.83 12.28
CA GLU A 475 -18.40 -4.49 11.96
C GLU A 475 -19.39 -3.35 12.28
N ILE A 476 -20.59 -3.67 12.75
CA ILE A 476 -21.63 -2.67 12.99
C ILE A 476 -21.45 -2.02 14.35
N THR A 477 -21.04 -2.80 15.35
CA THR A 477 -20.76 -2.27 16.69
C THR A 477 -19.46 -1.48 16.68
N GLU A 478 -19.54 -0.21 17.06
CA GLU A 478 -18.39 0.69 17.15
C GLU A 478 -17.61 0.48 18.45
N PRO A 479 -16.28 0.69 18.44
CA PRO A 479 -15.50 0.76 19.68
C PRO A 479 -15.94 1.93 20.56
N ASP A 480 -15.69 1.84 21.86
CA ASP A 480 -16.03 2.90 22.83
C ASP A 480 -15.18 4.18 22.63
N ASP A 481 -15.67 5.29 23.20
CA ASP A 481 -15.04 6.61 23.09
C ASP A 481 -13.59 6.62 23.63
N THR A 482 -13.28 5.81 24.64
CA THR A 482 -11.92 5.68 25.19
C THR A 482 -10.95 5.20 24.12
N ARG A 483 -11.34 4.16 23.35
CA ARG A 483 -10.53 3.63 22.25
C ARG A 483 -10.41 4.63 21.11
N ALA A 484 -11.47 5.38 20.81
CA ALA A 484 -11.41 6.45 19.83
C ALA A 484 -10.36 7.52 20.21
N ILE A 485 -10.34 7.93 21.49
CA ILE A 485 -9.33 8.88 22.01
C ILE A 485 -7.93 8.29 21.93
N LEU A 486 -7.73 7.03 22.34
CA LEU A 486 -6.42 6.36 22.26
C LEU A 486 -5.91 6.27 20.81
N GLY A 487 -6.79 5.96 19.86
CA GLY A 487 -6.47 5.95 18.43
C GLY A 487 -6.05 7.34 17.94
N LEU A 488 -6.77 8.39 18.34
CA LEU A 488 -6.43 9.76 18.00
C LEU A 488 -5.07 10.18 18.58
N VAL A 489 -4.79 9.82 19.84
CA VAL A 489 -3.50 10.08 20.49
C VAL A 489 -2.38 9.38 19.74
N ALA A 490 -2.55 8.12 19.33
CA ALA A 490 -1.53 7.41 18.56
C ALA A 490 -1.28 8.03 17.18
N LEU A 491 -2.34 8.41 16.46
CA LEU A 491 -2.21 9.12 15.19
C LEU A 491 -1.54 10.50 15.38
N PHE A 492 -1.85 11.20 16.47
CA PHE A 492 -1.18 12.46 16.81
C PHE A 492 0.32 12.24 17.09
N LEU A 493 0.68 11.23 17.88
CA LEU A 493 2.09 10.89 18.15
C LEU A 493 2.83 10.49 16.89
N MET A 494 2.17 9.79 15.97
CA MET A 494 2.69 9.47 14.65
C MET A 494 3.00 10.75 13.86
N VAL A 495 2.04 11.70 13.77
CA VAL A 495 2.25 12.99 13.11
C VAL A 495 3.41 13.75 13.77
N ALA A 496 3.40 13.85 15.11
CA ALA A 496 4.42 14.55 15.87
C ALA A 496 5.82 13.93 15.70
N THR A 497 5.90 12.62 15.45
CA THR A 497 7.18 11.94 15.22
C THR A 497 7.70 12.17 13.80
N LEU A 498 6.83 12.09 12.79
CA LEU A 498 7.24 12.14 11.38
C LEU A 498 7.33 13.57 10.80
N ILE A 499 6.63 14.54 11.37
CA ILE A 499 6.65 15.91 10.88
C ILE A 499 7.82 16.70 11.50
N PRO A 500 8.65 17.35 10.67
CA PRO A 500 9.72 18.22 11.16
C PRO A 500 9.18 19.58 11.63
N TRP A 501 9.94 20.23 12.51
CA TRP A 501 9.73 21.63 12.85
C TRP A 501 9.95 22.52 11.62
N THR A 502 9.16 23.60 11.53
CA THR A 502 9.53 24.69 10.61
C THR A 502 10.75 25.42 11.18
N PRO A 503 11.68 25.90 10.35
CA PRO A 503 12.89 26.58 10.84
C PRO A 503 12.60 27.74 11.80
N ALA A 504 11.53 28.50 11.54
CA ALA A 504 11.10 29.61 12.40
C ALA A 504 10.62 29.16 13.79
N LEU A 505 9.93 28.02 13.90
CA LEU A 505 9.49 27.48 15.18
C LEU A 505 10.64 26.81 15.94
N ALA A 506 11.53 26.11 15.23
CA ALA A 506 12.72 25.51 15.81
C ALA A 506 13.62 26.57 16.49
N LEU A 507 13.88 27.69 15.80
CA LEU A 507 14.62 28.83 16.35
C LEU A 507 13.95 29.44 17.59
N ARG A 508 12.62 29.63 17.56
CA ARG A 508 11.86 30.14 18.72
C ARG A 508 11.94 29.22 19.93
N LEU A 509 12.03 27.92 19.71
CA LEU A 509 12.17 26.92 20.76
C LEU A 509 13.62 26.69 21.19
N GLY A 510 14.58 27.34 20.53
CA GLY A 510 16.01 27.23 20.84
C GLY A 510 16.62 25.90 20.41
N ILE A 511 16.10 25.30 19.32
CA ILE A 511 16.61 24.07 18.72
C ILE A 511 17.34 24.44 17.42
N GLY A 512 18.67 24.33 17.41
CA GLY A 512 19.53 24.74 16.31
C GLY A 512 19.69 26.26 16.22
N GLY A 513 20.94 26.72 16.33
CA GLY A 513 21.36 28.12 16.18
C GLY A 513 21.81 28.47 14.77
#